data_AF-A0A953Q0G4-F1
#
_entry.id   AF-A0A953Q0G4-F1
#
_cell.length_a   1.000
_cell.length_b   1.000
_cell.length_c   1.000
_cell.angle_alpha   90.00
_cell.angle_beta   90.00
_cell.angle_gamma   90.00
#
_symmetry.space_group_name_H-M   'P 1'
#
loop_
_entity.id
_entity.type
_entity.pdbx_description
1 polymer ?
#
loop_
_entity_poly.entity_id
_entity_poly.type
_entity_poly.pdbx_seq_one_letter_code
_entity_poly.pdbx_strand_id
1 'polypeptide(L)'
;MHKPELAALLAQDFVIVKVDVGRYTKNLDLAEKYGVPLKKGIPALAVLDPLGKVLYAMDQGQFADARHMSYESIKAFFEQWKPKGSQKSKAEN
;
A
#
# COMPACT_ATOMS: atom_id res chain seq x y z
N MET A 1 -8.99 7.08 13.06
CA MET A 1 -8.70 5.68 13.45
C MET A 1 -7.32 5.64 14.11
N HIS A 2 -7.26 5.43 15.42
CA HIS A 2 -6.03 5.07 16.16
C HIS A 2 -6.31 3.72 16.82
N LYS A 3 -5.91 2.63 16.16
CA LYS A 3 -5.96 1.27 16.73
C LYS A 3 -4.52 0.76 16.86
N PRO A 4 -4.00 0.54 18.08
CA PRO A 4 -2.59 0.27 18.32
C PRO A 4 -2.07 -1.01 17.66
N GLU A 5 -2.94 -2.01 17.48
CA GLU A 5 -2.57 -3.29 16.85
C GLU A 5 -2.20 -3.16 15.37
N LEU A 6 -2.97 -2.40 14.57
CA LEU A 6 -2.63 -2.15 13.17
C LEU A 6 -1.37 -1.29 13.08
N ALA A 7 -1.21 -0.31 13.97
CA ALA A 7 0.01 0.50 14.02
C ALA A 7 1.25 -0.36 14.31
N ALA A 8 1.14 -1.35 15.21
CA ALA A 8 2.22 -2.27 15.52
C ALA A 8 2.56 -3.20 14.34
N LEU A 9 1.55 -3.77 13.66
CA LEU A 9 1.75 -4.57 12.45
C LEU A 9 2.48 -3.77 11.37
N LEU A 10 2.00 -2.56 11.09
CA LEU A 10 2.60 -1.69 10.09
C LEU A 10 4.03 -1.30 10.47
N ALA A 11 4.29 -0.96 11.73
CA ALA A 11 5.62 -0.55 12.18
C ALA A 11 6.67 -1.68 12.11
N GLN A 12 6.26 -2.95 12.15
CA GLN A 12 7.17 -4.08 12.04
C GLN A 12 7.55 -4.39 10.59
N ASP A 13 6.57 -4.40 9.69
CA ASP A 13 6.72 -4.95 8.34
C ASP A 13 6.77 -3.88 7.24
N PHE A 14 6.43 -2.62 7.54
CA PHE A 14 6.26 -1.57 6.54
C PHE A 14 6.90 -0.24 6.94
N VAL A 15 7.39 0.47 5.94
CA VAL A 15 7.70 1.91 6.04
C VAL A 15 6.56 2.68 5.39
N ILE A 16 5.81 3.43 6.20
CA ILE A 16 4.66 4.20 5.71
C ILE A 16 5.10 5.58 5.25
N VAL A 17 4.91 5.86 3.97
CA VAL A 17 5.15 7.18 3.38
C VAL A 17 3.82 7.83 3.03
N LYS A 18 3.54 9.01 3.60
CA LYS A 18 2.38 9.84 3.25
C LYS A 18 2.77 10.77 2.11
N VAL A 19 2.09 10.67 0.98
CA VAL A 19 2.30 11.52 -0.19
C VAL A 19 1.13 12.49 -0.32
N ASP A 20 1.40 13.79 -0.23
CA ASP A 20 0.42 14.86 -0.49
C ASP A 20 0.26 15.06 -2.00
N VAL A 21 -0.94 14.89 -2.52
CA VAL A 21 -1.27 15.16 -3.93
C VAL A 21 -1.96 16.51 -4.15
N GLY A 22 -2.17 17.28 -3.09
CA GLY A 22 -2.98 18.50 -3.11
C GLY A 22 -4.39 18.24 -3.64
N ARG A 23 -4.96 19.22 -4.34
CA ARG A 23 -6.19 19.03 -5.12
C ARG A 23 -5.84 18.49 -6.51
N TYR A 24 -5.11 17.38 -6.56
CA TYR A 24 -4.51 16.82 -7.77
C TYR A 24 -3.55 17.80 -8.47
N THR A 25 -2.64 18.39 -7.70
CA THR A 25 -1.68 19.41 -8.16
C THR A 25 -0.23 19.10 -7.78
N LYS A 26 0.02 18.08 -6.95
CA LYS A 26 1.36 17.73 -6.46
C LYS A 26 1.64 16.23 -6.64
N ASN A 27 2.91 15.86 -6.82
CA ASN A 27 3.40 14.48 -6.84
C ASN A 27 2.61 13.54 -7.78
N LEU A 28 2.07 14.10 -8.88
CA LEU A 28 1.26 13.35 -9.84
C LEU A 28 2.12 12.39 -10.67
N ASP A 29 3.34 12.83 -10.96
CA ASP A 29 4.41 12.05 -11.57
C ASP A 29 4.76 10.81 -10.75
N LEU A 30 4.78 10.92 -9.42
CA LEU A 30 5.02 9.78 -8.52
C LEU A 30 3.88 8.76 -8.60
N ALA A 31 2.64 9.24 -8.64
CA ALA A 31 1.47 8.37 -8.78
C ALA A 31 1.48 7.66 -10.14
N GLU A 32 1.85 8.36 -11.22
CA GLU A 32 2.01 7.77 -12.56
C GLU A 32 3.14 6.73 -12.59
N LYS A 33 4.31 7.05 -12.03
CA LYS A 33 5.46 6.14 -11.93
C LYS A 33 5.11 4.79 -11.30
N TYR A 34 4.23 4.81 -10.29
CA TYR A 34 3.81 3.60 -9.58
C TYR A 34 2.45 3.06 -10.03
N GLY A 35 1.86 3.58 -11.11
CA GLY A 35 0.62 3.07 -11.69
C GLY A 35 -0.63 3.29 -10.82
N VAL A 36 -0.63 4.33 -9.98
CA VAL A 36 -1.74 4.66 -9.07
C VAL A 36 -2.67 5.70 -9.73
N PRO A 37 -3.88 5.33 -10.17
CA PRO A 37 -4.80 6.24 -10.85
C PRO A 37 -5.52 7.13 -9.84
N LEU A 38 -4.95 8.30 -9.54
CA LEU A 38 -5.53 9.27 -8.60
C LEU A 38 -6.95 9.73 -8.98
N LYS A 39 -7.30 9.70 -10.27
CA LYS A 39 -8.63 10.05 -10.78
C LYS A 39 -9.74 9.15 -10.24
N LYS A 40 -9.41 7.97 -9.70
CA LYS A 40 -10.38 7.01 -9.13
C LYS A 40 -10.65 7.23 -7.64
N GLY A 41 -10.14 8.31 -7.07
CA GLY A 41 -10.43 8.73 -5.70
C GLY A 41 -9.27 8.48 -4.74
N ILE A 42 -9.36 9.15 -3.59
CA ILE A 42 -8.37 9.10 -2.51
C ILE A 42 -9.04 8.67 -1.19
N PRO A 43 -8.33 7.97 -0.28
CA PRO A 43 -6.91 7.62 -0.36
C PRO A 43 -6.60 6.58 -1.46
N ALA A 44 -5.42 6.72 -2.06
CA ALA A 44 -4.87 5.79 -3.03
C ALA A 44 -3.63 5.12 -2.43
N LEU A 45 -3.34 3.88 -2.84
CA LEU A 45 -2.33 3.05 -2.20
C LEU A 45 -1.46 2.31 -3.21
N ALA A 46 -0.16 2.21 -2.93
CA ALA A 46 0.76 1.29 -3.57
C ALA A 46 1.64 0.63 -2.51
N VAL A 47 2.04 -0.61 -2.76
CA VAL A 47 3.03 -1.36 -1.97
C VAL A 47 4.21 -1.66 -2.88
N LEU A 48 5.41 -1.33 -2.41
CA LEU A 48 6.65 -1.55 -3.13
C LEU A 48 7.52 -2.55 -2.37
N ASP A 49 8.39 -3.26 -3.09
CA ASP A 49 9.49 -4.00 -2.48
C ASP A 49 10.64 -3.04 -2.07
N PRO A 50 11.66 -3.52 -1.33
CA PRO A 50 12.79 -2.68 -0.91
C PRO A 50 13.64 -2.10 -2.06
N LEU A 51 13.52 -2.64 -3.28
CA LEU A 51 14.20 -2.16 -4.49
C LEU A 51 13.34 -1.14 -5.26
N GLY A 52 12.14 -0.83 -4.77
CA GLY A 52 11.21 0.12 -5.37
C GLY A 52 10.34 -0.47 -6.48
N LYS A 53 10.30 -1.79 -6.65
CA LYS A 53 9.39 -2.46 -7.59
C LYS A 53 7.98 -2.48 -7.02
N VAL A 54 6.99 -2.14 -7.84
CA VAL A 54 5.58 -2.22 -7.47
C VAL A 54 5.17 -3.68 -7.25
N LEU A 55 4.75 -4.00 -6.04
CA LEU A 55 4.11 -5.28 -5.69
C LEU A 55 2.59 -5.19 -5.84
N TYR A 56 2.03 -4.02 -5.51
CA TYR A 56 0.62 -3.71 -5.65
C TYR A 56 0.44 -2.23 -5.94
N ALA A 57 -0.45 -1.91 -6.87
CA ALA A 57 -0.98 -0.56 -7.06
C ALA A 57 -2.50 -0.66 -7.10
N MET A 58 -3.17 0.16 -6.32
CA MET A 58 -4.63 0.26 -6.38
C MET A 58 -5.01 0.71 -7.79
N ASP A 59 -5.88 -0.03 -8.47
CA ASP A 59 -6.23 0.24 -9.86
C ASP A 59 -7.69 0.68 -10.04
N GLN A 60 -8.61 0.35 -9.12
CA GLN A 60 -10.05 0.65 -9.21
C GLN A 60 -10.63 1.49 -8.06
N GLY A 61 -9.82 2.25 -7.32
CA GLY A 61 -10.34 3.07 -6.21
C GLY A 61 -10.83 2.24 -5.01
N GLN A 62 -10.32 1.02 -4.84
CA GLN A 62 -10.70 0.09 -3.76
C GLN A 62 -10.55 0.72 -2.36
N PHE A 63 -9.62 1.67 -2.20
CA PHE A 63 -9.39 2.41 -0.96
C PHE A 63 -10.03 3.81 -0.95
N ALA A 64 -10.69 4.25 -2.03
CA ALA A 64 -11.41 5.52 -2.03
C ALA A 64 -12.51 5.52 -0.94
N ASP A 65 -13.06 4.34 -0.64
CA ASP A 65 -14.02 4.13 0.45
C ASP A 65 -13.42 3.54 1.74
N ALA A 66 -12.11 3.72 1.94
CA ALA A 66 -11.41 3.19 3.13
C ALA A 66 -11.99 3.68 4.47
N ARG A 67 -12.81 4.73 4.47
CA ARG A 67 -13.52 5.22 5.65
C ARG A 67 -14.59 4.24 6.15
N HIS A 68 -15.16 3.44 5.25
CA HIS A 68 -16.16 2.42 5.56
C HIS A 68 -15.60 1.00 5.57
N MET A 69 -14.33 0.81 5.21
CA MET A 69 -13.69 -0.50 5.28
C MET A 69 -13.58 -1.00 6.72
N SER A 70 -13.87 -2.29 6.93
CA SER A 70 -13.70 -2.94 8.23
C SER A 70 -12.21 -3.04 8.61
N TYR A 71 -11.95 -3.09 9.91
CA TYR A 71 -10.59 -3.26 10.43
C TYR A 71 -9.94 -4.56 9.94
N GLU A 72 -10.72 -5.63 9.90
CA GLU A 72 -10.32 -6.95 9.48
C GLU A 72 -9.91 -6.96 8.01
N SER A 73 -10.64 -6.22 7.15
CA SER A 73 -10.30 -6.06 5.74
C SER A 73 -8.99 -5.31 5.55
N ILE A 74 -8.77 -4.25 6.33
CA ILE A 74 -7.52 -3.47 6.29
C ILE A 74 -6.35 -4.33 6.81
N LYS A 75 -6.54 -5.05 7.91
CA LYS A 75 -5.53 -5.96 8.48
C LYS A 75 -5.16 -7.07 7.49
N ALA A 76 -6.14 -7.74 6.92
CA ALA A 76 -5.93 -8.81 5.93
C ALA A 76 -5.15 -8.32 4.71
N PHE A 77 -5.43 -7.10 4.24
CA PHE A 77 -4.66 -6.48 3.17
C PHE A 77 -3.17 -6.35 3.54
N PHE A 78 -2.84 -5.76 4.69
CA PHE A 78 -1.43 -5.61 5.08
C PHE A 78 -0.76 -6.96 5.39
N GLU A 79 -1.50 -7.94 5.92
CA GLU A 79 -0.98 -9.30 6.11
C GLU A 79 -0.67 -10.01 4.79
N GLN A 80 -1.45 -9.76 3.72
CA GLN A 80 -1.19 -10.30 2.39
C GLN A 80 0.11 -9.76 1.80
N TRP A 81 0.44 -8.50 2.08
CA TRP A 81 1.57 -7.79 1.48
C TRP A 81 2.80 -7.66 2.38
N LYS A 82 2.75 -8.20 3.61
CA LYS A 82 3.93 -8.22 4.48
C LYS A 82 5.08 -8.97 3.81
N PRO A 83 6.34 -8.64 4.13
CA PRO A 83 7.48 -9.39 3.63
C PRO A 83 7.30 -10.88 3.91
N LYS A 84 7.22 -11.69 2.84
CA LYS A 84 7.33 -13.13 2.97
C LYS A 84 8.80 -13.40 3.27
N GLY A 85 9.14 -13.51 4.56
CA GLY A 85 10.51 -13.71 5.03
C GLY A 85 11.21 -14.72 4.14
N SER A 86 12.33 -14.30 3.54
CA SER A 86 13.16 -14.99 2.56
C SER A 86 12.69 -16.40 2.25
N GLN A 87 11.72 -16.52 1.35
CA GLN A 87 11.43 -17.79 0.72
C GLN A 87 12.65 -18.09 -0.14
N LYS A 88 13.64 -18.78 0.44
CA LYS A 88 14.81 -19.29 -0.26
C LYS A 88 14.27 -19.92 -1.53
N SER A 89 14.56 -19.28 -2.67
CA SER A 89 14.40 -19.88 -3.98
C SER A 89 15.09 -21.23 -3.90
N LYS A 90 14.29 -22.29 -3.86
CA LYS A 90 14.74 -23.65 -4.06
C LYS A 90 15.26 -23.67 -5.49
N ALA A 91 16.57 -23.46 -5.64
CA ALA A 91 17.28 -23.77 -6.85
C ALA A 91 17.16 -25.29 -6.99
N GLU A 92 16.27 -25.73 -7.86
CA GLU A 92 16.28 -27.11 -8.35
C GLU A 92 17.15 -27.10 -9.61
N ASN A 93 18.16 -27.95 -9.51
CA ASN A 93 19.25 -28.22 -10.44
C ASN A 93 18.89 -29.42 -11.31
#